data_AF-A0A936JPR7-F1
#
_entry.id   AF-A0A936JPR7-F1
#
_cell.length_a   1.000
_cell.length_b   1.000
_cell.length_c   1.000
_cell.angle_alpha   90.00
_cell.angle_beta   90.00
_cell.angle_gamma   90.00
#
_symmetry.space_group_name_H-M   'P 1'
#
loop_
_entity.id
_entity.type
_entity.pdbx_description
1 polymer ?
#
loop_
_entity_poly.entity_id
_entity_poly.type
_entity_poly.pdbx_seq_one_letter_code
_entity_poly.pdbx_strand_id
1 'polypeptide(L)'
;MARIDGPAYTGQISCNLDEVKDILVDLPPGGLRGARTDREGVDGVLGELAEVMPAHGNEAEIHGALYTRVVDATNHIDKLRIKERLLEKLLEVVRETRGKMVNNREDDIGAIAAKAEETARRQKKPELLALFEKTIRYRSEPARKALKTRKKNEQSTESIPPESNG
;
A
#
# COMPACT_ATOMS: atom_id res chain seq x y z
N MET A 1 -19.54 0.31 -11.60
CA MET A 1 -18.81 -0.97 -11.63
C MET A 1 -19.72 -2.02 -10.99
N ALA A 2 -19.34 -3.29 -10.96
CA ALA A 2 -20.04 -4.22 -10.08
C ALA A 2 -19.61 -3.92 -8.63
N ARG A 3 -20.56 -3.96 -7.70
CA ARG A 3 -20.27 -3.86 -6.28
C ARG A 3 -19.21 -4.90 -5.92
N ILE A 4 -18.15 -4.49 -5.23
CA ILE A 4 -17.10 -5.42 -4.83
C ILE A 4 -17.59 -6.15 -3.60
N ASP A 5 -17.72 -7.47 -3.73
CA ASP A 5 -17.91 -8.40 -2.64
C ASP A 5 -16.69 -9.31 -2.53
N GLY A 6 -16.43 -9.79 -1.32
CA GLY A 6 -15.28 -10.62 -1.00
C GLY A 6 -15.44 -11.25 0.37
N PRO A 7 -14.73 -12.36 0.65
CA PRO A 7 -14.81 -13.03 1.94
C PRO A 7 -14.43 -12.08 3.07
N ALA A 8 -15.02 -12.28 4.24
CA ALA A 8 -14.58 -11.59 5.44
C ALA A 8 -13.12 -12.00 5.75
N TYR A 9 -12.30 -11.05 6.17
CA TYR A 9 -10.97 -11.37 6.67
C TYR A 9 -11.10 -12.16 7.98
N THR A 10 -10.53 -13.37 7.99
CA THR A 10 -10.55 -14.30 9.14
C THR A 10 -9.17 -14.47 9.78
N GLY A 11 -8.16 -13.76 9.29
CA GLY A 11 -6.80 -13.83 9.82
C GLY A 11 -6.63 -13.01 11.11
N GLN A 12 -5.38 -12.99 11.59
CA GLN A 12 -5.01 -12.25 12.79
C GLN A 12 -5.25 -10.74 12.61
N ILE A 13 -5.97 -10.12 13.56
CA ILE A 13 -6.37 -8.70 13.49
C ILE A 13 -5.52 -7.75 14.34
N SER A 14 -4.54 -8.29 15.09
CA SER A 14 -3.72 -7.52 16.02
C SER A 14 -2.26 -7.92 15.94
N CYS A 15 -1.35 -6.95 15.91
CA CYS A 15 0.09 -7.15 16.04
C CYS A 15 0.56 -6.54 17.37
N ASN A 16 1.03 -7.37 18.30
CA ASN A 16 1.66 -6.89 19.55
C ASN A 16 3.18 -6.82 19.39
N LEU A 17 3.75 -5.66 19.75
CA LEU A 17 5.17 -5.34 19.72
C LEU A 17 5.85 -5.35 21.10
N ASP A 18 5.13 -5.67 22.19
CA ASP A 18 5.66 -5.64 23.56
C ASP A 18 6.93 -6.47 23.74
N GLU A 19 7.05 -7.60 23.04
CA GLU A 19 8.22 -8.49 23.09
C GLU A 19 9.49 -7.83 22.54
N VAL A 20 9.36 -6.85 21.64
CA VAL A 20 10.48 -6.15 20.99
C VAL A 20 10.52 -4.67 21.35
N LYS A 21 9.71 -4.22 22.31
CA LYS A 21 9.52 -2.78 22.62
C LYS A 21 10.83 -2.06 22.93
N ASP A 22 11.77 -2.74 23.59
CA ASP A 22 13.00 -2.14 24.10
C ASP A 22 14.06 -1.96 22.99
N ILE A 23 13.84 -2.56 21.81
CA ILE A 23 14.73 -2.44 20.64
C ILE A 23 14.12 -1.61 19.49
N LEU A 24 12.88 -1.14 19.63
CA LEU A 24 12.23 -0.32 18.62
C LEU A 24 12.85 1.08 18.57
N VAL A 25 13.03 1.60 17.36
CA VAL A 25 13.54 2.95 17.11
C VAL A 25 12.62 3.68 16.14
N ASP A 26 12.36 4.96 16.43
CA ASP A 26 11.68 5.88 15.51
C ASP A 26 12.73 6.82 14.91
N LEU A 27 13.03 6.62 13.63
CA LEU A 27 14.05 7.37 12.91
C LEU A 27 13.38 8.43 12.02
N PRO A 28 13.98 9.64 11.90
CA PRO A 28 13.46 10.64 10.98
C PRO A 28 13.51 10.15 9.52
N PRO A 29 12.78 10.79 8.59
CA PRO A 29 12.84 10.45 7.17
C PRO A 29 14.29 10.41 6.65
N GLY A 30 14.67 9.28 6.06
CA GLY A 30 16.04 9.05 5.58
C GLY A 30 17.06 8.63 6.65
N GLY A 31 16.63 8.38 7.90
CA GLY A 31 17.51 7.95 8.99
C GLY A 31 18.18 6.60 8.78
N LEU A 32 17.70 5.79 7.83
CA LEU A 32 18.32 4.52 7.40
C LEU A 32 19.31 4.68 6.23
N ARG A 33 19.58 5.92 5.76
CA ARG A 33 20.46 6.13 4.61
C ARG A 33 21.89 5.69 4.95
N GLY A 34 22.42 4.73 4.19
CA GLY A 34 23.74 4.16 4.42
C GLY A 34 23.77 3.04 5.48
N ALA A 35 22.61 2.66 6.03
CA ALA A 35 22.50 1.45 6.85
C ALA A 35 22.90 0.22 6.03
N ARG A 36 23.62 -0.71 6.68
CA ARG A 36 23.97 -1.98 6.06
C ARG A 36 22.73 -2.88 6.03
N THR A 37 22.64 -3.69 4.99
CA THR A 37 21.63 -4.74 4.87
C THR A 37 22.29 -6.10 4.95
N ASP A 38 21.47 -7.12 5.18
CA ASP A 38 21.89 -8.50 4.99
C ASP A 38 22.46 -8.71 3.59
N ARG A 39 23.44 -9.60 3.54
CA ARG A 39 24.10 -10.02 2.31
C ARG A 39 23.82 -11.50 2.10
N GLU A 40 23.88 -11.90 0.84
CA GLU A 40 23.86 -13.31 0.48
C GLU A 40 24.97 -14.06 1.24
N GLY A 41 24.64 -15.23 1.78
CA GLY A 41 25.55 -16.07 2.56
C GLY A 41 25.62 -15.77 4.07
N VAL A 42 24.84 -14.81 4.60
CA VAL A 42 24.84 -14.51 6.04
C VAL A 42 24.52 -15.73 6.91
N ASP A 43 23.61 -16.60 6.49
CA ASP A 43 23.26 -17.82 7.23
C ASP A 43 24.45 -18.78 7.36
N GLY A 44 25.26 -18.88 6.30
CA GLY A 44 26.49 -19.68 6.31
C GLY A 44 27.51 -19.13 7.30
N VAL A 45 27.68 -17.80 7.34
CA VAL A 45 28.55 -17.12 8.31
C VAL A 45 28.04 -17.32 9.74
N LEU A 46 26.73 -17.21 9.98
CA LEU A 46 26.16 -17.43 11.32
C LEU A 46 26.34 -18.88 11.78
N GLY A 47 26.20 -19.85 10.87
CA GLY A 47 26.48 -21.26 11.13
C GLY A 47 27.95 -21.51 11.48
N GLU A 48 28.87 -20.97 10.69
CA GLU A 48 30.32 -21.03 10.96
C GLU A 48 30.66 -20.44 12.33
N LEU A 49 30.18 -19.23 12.61
CA LEU A 49 30.43 -18.56 13.90
C LEU A 49 29.88 -19.38 15.08
N ALA A 50 28.75 -20.05 14.93
CA ALA A 50 28.18 -20.89 15.98
C ALA A 50 29.05 -22.12 16.30
N GLU A 51 29.76 -22.67 15.32
CA GLU A 51 30.65 -23.81 15.50
C GLU A 51 32.05 -23.37 15.97
N VAL A 52 32.61 -22.33 15.36
CA VAL A 52 34.01 -21.91 15.55
C VAL A 52 34.19 -21.10 16.84
N MET A 53 33.25 -20.20 17.19
CA MET A 53 33.43 -19.31 18.34
C MET A 53 33.59 -20.05 19.68
N PRO A 54 32.80 -21.10 19.99
CA PRO A 54 32.98 -21.87 21.22
C PRO A 54 34.34 -22.59 21.30
N ALA A 55 34.87 -23.05 20.17
CA ALA A 55 36.09 -23.84 20.12
C ALA A 55 37.37 -22.98 20.04
N HIS A 56 37.36 -21.95 19.20
CA HIS A 56 38.56 -21.18 18.82
C HIS A 56 38.48 -19.69 19.14
N GLY A 57 37.36 -19.19 19.67
CA GLY A 57 37.19 -17.76 19.93
C GLY A 57 38.29 -17.16 20.84
N ASN A 58 38.69 -17.91 21.88
CA ASN A 58 39.76 -17.49 22.79
C ASN A 58 41.14 -17.52 22.12
N GLU A 59 41.42 -18.53 21.29
CA GLU A 59 42.69 -18.64 20.54
C GLU A 59 42.83 -17.51 19.52
N ALA A 60 41.72 -17.10 18.92
CA ALA A 60 41.65 -15.95 18.03
C ALA A 60 41.61 -14.59 18.76
N GLU A 61 41.73 -14.57 20.10
CA GLU A 61 41.60 -13.37 20.94
C GLU A 61 40.29 -12.59 20.74
N ILE A 62 39.22 -13.27 20.30
CA ILE A 62 37.90 -12.66 20.10
C ILE A 62 37.10 -12.77 21.40
N HIS A 63 36.79 -11.61 21.98
CA HIS A 63 35.99 -11.56 23.20
C HIS A 63 34.57 -12.11 22.97
N GLY A 64 34.15 -13.11 23.75
CA GLY A 64 32.86 -13.80 23.57
C GLY A 64 31.63 -12.89 23.53
N ALA A 65 31.65 -11.74 24.23
CA ALA A 65 30.61 -10.73 24.14
C ALA A 65 30.33 -10.20 22.71
N LEU A 66 31.31 -10.23 21.80
CA LEU A 66 31.09 -9.90 20.39
C LEU A 66 30.15 -10.91 19.74
N TYR A 67 30.40 -12.21 19.96
CA TYR A 67 29.56 -13.28 19.44
C TYR A 67 28.16 -13.23 20.06
N THR A 68 28.05 -13.00 21.37
CA THR A 68 26.74 -12.79 22.03
C THR A 68 25.94 -11.66 21.39
N ARG A 69 26.57 -10.52 21.09
CA ARG A 69 25.89 -9.40 20.39
C ARG A 69 25.40 -9.79 19.00
N VAL A 70 26.15 -10.61 18.26
CA VAL A 70 25.72 -11.11 16.94
C VAL A 70 24.48 -11.99 17.10
N VAL A 71 24.52 -12.95 18.03
CA VAL A 71 23.39 -13.85 18.31
C VAL A 71 22.14 -13.06 18.72
N ASP A 72 22.28 -12.10 19.64
CA ASP A 72 21.18 -11.27 20.11
C ASP A 72 20.59 -10.42 18.97
N ALA A 73 21.45 -9.80 18.15
CA ALA A 73 21.00 -9.01 17.00
C ALA A 73 20.25 -9.87 15.97
N THR A 74 20.77 -11.06 15.64
CA THR A 74 20.08 -12.00 14.73
C THR A 74 18.71 -12.40 15.26
N ASN A 75 18.62 -12.77 16.54
CA ASN A 75 17.35 -13.12 17.17
C ASN A 75 16.35 -11.96 17.15
N HIS A 76 16.82 -10.73 17.41
CA HIS A 76 15.98 -9.53 17.33
C HIS A 76 15.50 -9.24 15.91
N ILE A 77 16.37 -9.37 14.90
CA ILE A 77 16.02 -9.20 13.49
C ILE A 77 14.93 -10.20 13.08
N ASP A 78 15.06 -11.47 13.46
CA ASP A 78 14.07 -12.49 13.12
C ASP A 78 12.71 -12.24 13.78
N LYS A 79 12.71 -11.81 15.05
CA LYS A 79 11.48 -11.37 15.72
C LYS A 79 10.83 -10.19 14.98
N LEU A 80 11.61 -9.18 14.61
CA LEU A 80 11.11 -8.02 13.88
C LEU A 80 10.53 -8.41 12.52
N ARG A 81 11.19 -9.29 11.75
CA ARG A 81 10.69 -9.80 10.47
C ARG A 81 9.32 -10.48 10.57
N ILE A 82 9.08 -11.23 11.64
CA ILE A 82 7.77 -11.85 11.88
C ILE A 82 6.70 -10.76 12.10
N LYS A 83 7.02 -9.73 12.90
CA LYS A 83 6.10 -8.60 13.13
C LYS A 83 5.86 -7.79 11.86
N GLU A 84 6.89 -7.55 11.06
CA GLU A 84 6.81 -6.84 9.78
C GLU A 84 5.83 -7.53 8.83
N ARG A 85 5.97 -8.84 8.59
CA ARG A 85 5.06 -9.61 7.73
C ARG A 85 3.60 -9.52 8.20
N LEU A 86 3.37 -9.55 9.50
CA LEU A 86 2.03 -9.41 10.06
C LEU A 86 1.48 -7.99 9.84
N LEU A 87 2.29 -6.95 10.08
CA LEU A 87 1.90 -5.55 9.85
C LEU A 87 1.62 -5.28 8.37
N GLU A 88 2.44 -5.82 7.46
CA GLU A 88 2.23 -5.74 6.02
C GLU A 88 0.88 -6.34 5.62
N LYS A 89 0.55 -7.53 6.13
CA LYS A 89 -0.74 -8.16 5.84
C LYS A 89 -1.92 -7.37 6.40
N LEU A 90 -1.80 -6.85 7.62
CA LEU A 90 -2.83 -5.99 8.20
C LEU A 90 -3.04 -4.71 7.38
N LEU A 91 -1.94 -4.09 6.92
CA LEU A 91 -1.99 -2.91 6.08
C LEU A 91 -2.62 -3.20 4.70
N GLU A 92 -2.30 -4.36 4.11
CA GLU A 92 -2.93 -4.85 2.88
C GLU A 92 -4.45 -4.96 3.06
N VAL A 93 -4.92 -5.66 4.10
CA VAL A 93 -6.35 -5.84 4.38
C VAL A 93 -7.07 -4.51 4.59
N VAL A 94 -6.45 -3.56 5.30
CA VAL A 94 -7.01 -2.22 5.49
C VAL A 94 -7.12 -1.47 4.15
N ARG A 95 -6.10 -1.58 3.29
CA ARG A 95 -6.10 -0.94 1.96
C ARG A 95 -7.16 -1.54 1.04
N GLU A 96 -7.27 -2.87 1.00
CA GLU A 96 -8.29 -3.59 0.23
C GLU A 96 -9.70 -3.24 0.71
N THR A 97 -9.93 -3.30 2.02
CA THR A 97 -11.22 -2.94 2.62
C THR A 97 -11.58 -1.50 2.31
N ARG A 98 -10.64 -0.57 2.42
CA ARG A 98 -10.86 0.83 2.03
C ARG A 98 -11.20 0.95 0.55
N GLY A 99 -10.48 0.24 -0.33
CA GLY A 99 -10.77 0.21 -1.77
C GLY A 99 -12.18 -0.28 -2.07
N LYS A 100 -12.60 -1.39 -1.46
CA LYS A 100 -13.96 -1.92 -1.53
C LYS A 100 -15.00 -0.88 -1.07
N MET A 101 -14.79 -0.27 0.10
CA MET A 101 -15.72 0.71 0.65
C MET A 101 -15.84 1.95 -0.22
N VAL A 102 -14.73 2.42 -0.79
CA VAL A 102 -14.74 3.52 -1.77
C VAL A 102 -15.54 3.11 -3.00
N ASN A 103 -15.21 1.98 -3.65
CA ASN A 103 -15.95 1.53 -4.84
C ASN A 103 -17.45 1.45 -4.60
N ASN A 104 -17.85 0.77 -3.51
CA ASN A 104 -19.26 0.54 -3.22
C ASN A 104 -19.98 1.86 -2.92
N ARG A 105 -19.32 2.80 -2.24
CA ARG A 105 -19.85 4.16 -2.04
C ARG A 105 -20.03 4.89 -3.37
N GLU A 106 -19.05 4.83 -4.28
CA GLU A 106 -19.15 5.48 -5.59
C GLU A 106 -20.29 4.88 -6.45
N ASP A 107 -20.45 3.56 -6.41
CA ASP A 107 -21.57 2.86 -7.06
C ASP A 107 -22.93 3.31 -6.47
N ASP A 108 -23.04 3.39 -5.14
CA ASP A 108 -24.25 3.84 -4.45
C ASP A 108 -24.58 5.31 -4.77
N ILE A 109 -23.58 6.20 -4.80
CA ILE A 109 -23.73 7.60 -5.25
C ILE A 109 -24.25 7.65 -6.70
N GLY A 110 -23.69 6.81 -7.57
CA GLY A 110 -24.10 6.70 -8.96
C GLY A 110 -25.57 6.28 -9.11
N ALA A 111 -25.99 5.28 -8.33
CA ALA A 111 -27.37 4.79 -8.28
C ALA A 111 -28.34 5.87 -7.78
N ILE A 112 -27.97 6.61 -6.72
CA ILE A 112 -28.78 7.71 -6.19
C ILE A 112 -28.97 8.80 -7.25
N ALA A 113 -27.90 9.25 -7.91
CA ALA A 113 -27.98 10.26 -8.96
C ALA A 113 -28.87 9.80 -10.13
N ALA A 114 -28.69 8.56 -10.61
CA ALA A 114 -29.51 8.01 -11.68
C ALA A 114 -30.99 7.94 -11.27
N LYS A 115 -31.28 7.55 -10.03
CA LYS A 115 -32.66 7.47 -9.54
C LYS A 115 -33.32 8.84 -9.41
N ALA A 116 -32.56 9.85 -8.97
CA ALA A 116 -33.05 11.23 -8.91
C ALA A 116 -33.42 11.76 -10.31
N GLU A 117 -32.55 11.55 -11.31
CA GLU A 117 -32.84 11.93 -12.71
C GLU A 117 -34.06 11.19 -13.29
N GLU A 118 -34.13 9.87 -13.09
CA GLU A 118 -35.25 9.03 -13.55
C GLU A 118 -36.57 9.51 -12.94
N THR A 119 -36.58 9.75 -11.63
CA THR A 119 -37.78 10.17 -10.89
C THR A 119 -38.23 11.58 -11.31
N ALA A 120 -37.29 12.52 -11.47
CA ALA A 120 -37.58 13.86 -11.95
C ALA A 120 -38.28 13.84 -13.33
N ARG A 121 -37.79 13.00 -14.26
CA ARG A 121 -38.38 12.84 -15.59
C ARG A 121 -39.73 12.13 -15.54
N ARG A 122 -39.82 10.99 -14.86
CA ARG A 122 -41.02 10.14 -14.85
C ARG A 122 -42.19 10.78 -14.10
N GLN A 123 -41.91 11.45 -12.98
CA GLN A 123 -42.94 12.11 -12.17
C GLN A 123 -43.16 13.59 -12.55
N LYS A 124 -42.43 14.10 -13.55
CA LYS A 124 -42.46 15.52 -13.99
C LYS A 124 -42.16 16.49 -12.83
N LYS A 125 -41.15 16.17 -12.02
CA LYS A 125 -40.69 16.93 -10.85
C LYS A 125 -39.28 17.49 -11.08
N PRO A 126 -39.11 18.54 -11.91
CA PRO A 126 -37.80 19.07 -12.26
C PRO A 126 -37.02 19.64 -11.07
N GLU A 127 -37.70 20.04 -9.99
CA GLU A 127 -37.09 20.53 -8.75
C GLU A 127 -36.15 19.51 -8.09
N LEU A 128 -36.38 18.20 -8.31
CA LEU A 128 -35.49 17.15 -7.83
C LEU A 128 -34.09 17.25 -8.45
N LEU A 129 -33.97 17.77 -9.68
CA LEU A 129 -32.66 17.96 -10.31
C LEU A 129 -31.83 19.03 -9.58
N ALA A 130 -32.48 20.09 -9.09
CA ALA A 130 -31.80 21.13 -8.32
C ALA A 130 -31.36 20.61 -6.94
N LEU A 131 -32.19 19.81 -6.27
CA LEU A 131 -31.85 19.21 -4.96
C LEU A 131 -30.66 18.25 -5.03
N PHE A 132 -30.51 17.51 -6.14
CA PHE A 132 -29.43 16.54 -6.34
C PHE A 132 -28.32 17.02 -7.29
N GLU A 133 -28.25 18.32 -7.59
CA GLU A 133 -27.36 18.88 -8.61
C GLU A 133 -25.89 18.45 -8.41
N LYS A 134 -25.38 18.55 -7.18
CA LYS A 134 -24.00 18.19 -6.85
C LYS A 134 -23.72 16.70 -7.10
N THR A 135 -24.66 15.83 -6.74
CA THR A 135 -24.53 14.37 -6.90
C THR A 135 -24.58 13.97 -8.37
N ILE A 136 -25.50 14.57 -9.14
CA ILE A 136 -25.61 14.36 -10.59
C ILE A 136 -24.34 14.85 -11.30
N ARG A 137 -23.88 16.06 -10.95
CA ARG A 137 -22.64 16.62 -11.49
C ARG A 137 -21.44 15.73 -11.17
N TYR A 138 -21.30 15.29 -9.92
CA TYR A 138 -20.20 14.41 -9.49
C TYR A 138 -20.16 13.10 -10.29
N ARG A 139 -21.30 12.43 -10.50
CA ARG A 139 -21.40 11.24 -11.37
C ARG A 139 -20.95 11.50 -12.81
N SER A 140 -21.15 12.72 -13.32
CA SER A 140 -20.79 13.09 -14.69
C SER A 140 -19.30 13.44 -14.89
N GLU A 141 -18.55 13.68 -13.81
CA GLU A 141 -17.15 14.14 -13.87
C GLU A 141 -16.21 13.21 -14.66
N PRO A 142 -16.25 11.87 -14.51
CA PRO A 142 -15.41 10.97 -15.31
C PRO A 142 -15.66 11.12 -16.82
N ALA A 143 -16.92 11.22 -17.23
CA ALA A 143 -17.29 11.41 -18.64
C ALA A 143 -16.81 12.77 -19.17
N ARG A 144 -16.93 13.83 -18.37
CA ARG A 144 -16.43 15.18 -18.73
C ARG A 144 -14.91 15.17 -18.90
N LYS A 145 -14.17 14.49 -18.02
CA LYS A 145 -12.72 14.33 -18.14
C LYS A 145 -12.34 13.54 -19.40
N ALA A 146 -13.01 12.42 -19.67
CA ALA A 146 -12.76 11.61 -20.87
C ALA A 146 -13.00 12.41 -22.16
N LEU A 147 -14.08 13.19 -22.23
CA LEU A 147 -14.35 14.08 -23.36
C LEU A 147 -13.28 15.17 -23.52
N LYS A 148 -12.82 15.76 -22.41
CA LYS A 148 -11.73 16.75 -22.44
C LYS A 148 -10.42 16.15 -22.97
N THR A 149 -10.09 14.92 -22.56
CA THR A 149 -8.92 14.20 -23.07
C THR A 149 -9.04 13.88 -24.57
N ARG A 150 -10.21 13.39 -25.03
CA ARG A 150 -10.45 13.12 -26.46
C ARG A 150 -10.26 14.36 -27.32
N LYS A 151 -10.89 15.48 -26.94
CA LYS A 151 -10.74 16.77 -27.64
C LYS A 151 -9.29 17.26 -27.69
N LYS A 152 -8.53 17.09 -26.61
CA LYS A 152 -7.10 17.46 -26.58
C LYS A 152 -6.29 16.60 -27.56
N ASN A 153 -6.57 15.30 -27.62
CA ASN A 153 -5.85 14.39 -28.52
C ASN A 153 -6.19 14.67 -29.99
N GLU A 154 -7.47 14.93 -30.32
CA GLU A 154 -7.90 15.33 -31.68
C GLU A 154 -7.20 16.61 -32.14
N GLN A 155 -7.13 17.63 -31.28
CA GLN A 155 -6.42 18.89 -31.57
C GLN A 155 -4.90 18.74 -31.69
N SER A 156 -4.31 17.76 -31.00
CA SER A 156 -2.86 17.52 -31.05
C SER A 156 -2.45 16.72 -32.29
N THR A 157 -3.37 15.91 -32.84
CA THR A 157 -3.17 15.15 -34.07
C THR A 157 -3.32 16.02 -35.33
N GLU A 158 -4.21 17.03 -35.31
CA GLU A 158 -4.34 18.00 -36.42
C GLU A 158 -3.15 18.97 -36.55
N SER A 159 -2.29 19.07 -35.53
CA SER A 159 -1.15 20.00 -35.51
C SER A 159 0.19 19.42 -35.98
N ILE A 160 0.23 18.21 -36.55
CA ILE A 160 1.46 17.63 -37.12
C ILE A 160 1.54 18.02 -38.61
N PRO A 161 2.42 18.95 -39.03
CA PRO A 161 2.61 19.29 -40.44
C PRO A 161 3.28 18.11 -41.17
N PRO A 162 3.03 17.90 -42.48
CA PRO A 162 3.71 16.87 -43.24
C PRO A 162 5.21 17.14 -43.29
N GLU A 163 6.02 16.13 -42.93
CA GLU A 163 7.48 16.19 -42.99
C GLU A 163 7.94 16.54 -44.42
N SER A 164 8.64 17.66 -44.53
CA SER A 164 9.41 18.08 -45.70
C SER A 164 10.66 17.22 -45.80
N ASN A 165 10.64 16.19 -46.67
CA ASN A 165 11.83 15.44 -47.03
C ASN A 165 12.73 16.31 -47.93
N GLY A 166 13.86 16.72 -47.37
CA GLY A 166 15.02 17.26 -48.11
C GLY A 166 16.05 16.18 -48.38
#